data_AF-A0A7S4MNE7-F1
#
_entry.id   AF-A0A7S4MNE7-F1
#
_cell.length_a   1.000
_cell.length_b   1.000
_cell.length_c   1.000
_cell.angle_alpha   90.00
_cell.angle_beta   90.00
_cell.angle_gamma   90.00
#
_symmetry.space_group_name_H-M   'P 1'
#
loop_
_entity.id
_entity.type
_entity.pdbx_description
1 polymer ?
#
loop_
_entity_poly.entity_id
_entity_poly.type
_entity_poly.pdbx_seq_one_letter_code
_entity_poly.pdbx_strand_id
1 'polypeptide(L)'
;GQYKSENDVQLIFQQVCKAVAHLHNGKVAHLDIKPENILLDKHGVAKLCDFGSSHSFSESLDCQVGTELYRAPETKLCGDFDKASADIWSLGVLLFLLLSGEFPYPGNTEEELLDSAKNEQVCFYTLEKTNCSKHA
;
A
#
# COMPACT_ATOMS: atom_id res chain seq x y z
N GLY A 1 2.59 6.72 -16.56
CA GLY A 1 2.05 5.61 -15.75
C GLY A 1 0.55 5.52 -15.92
N GLN A 2 -0.07 4.43 -15.48
CA GLN A 2 -1.49 4.11 -15.68
C GLN A 2 -2.48 5.03 -14.92
N TYR A 3 -1.98 6.05 -14.21
CA TYR A 3 -2.75 7.09 -13.53
C TYR A 3 -2.47 8.47 -14.15
N LYS A 4 -3.53 9.23 -14.42
CA LYS A 4 -3.57 10.31 -15.41
C LYS A 4 -3.14 11.69 -14.88
N SER A 5 -2.98 11.87 -13.56
CA SER A 5 -2.39 13.07 -12.91
C SER A 5 -2.18 12.86 -11.40
N GLU A 6 -1.37 13.72 -10.74
CA GLU A 6 -1.28 13.74 -9.26
C GLU A 6 -2.64 13.97 -8.60
N ASN A 7 -3.51 14.76 -9.22
CA ASN A 7 -4.88 14.99 -8.74
C ASN A 7 -5.70 13.70 -8.74
N ASP A 8 -5.58 12.86 -9.79
CA ASP A 8 -6.27 11.57 -9.84
C ASP A 8 -5.75 10.64 -8.74
N VAL A 9 -4.43 10.61 -8.54
CA VAL A 9 -3.81 9.83 -7.46
C VAL A 9 -4.32 10.29 -6.10
N GLN A 10 -4.37 11.60 -5.85
CA GLN A 10 -4.89 12.17 -4.61
C GLN A 10 -6.35 11.77 -4.37
N LEU A 11 -7.22 11.84 -5.38
CA LEU A 11 -8.63 11.49 -5.27
C LEU A 11 -8.83 10.00 -5.01
N ILE A 12 -8.09 9.13 -5.69
CA ILE A 12 -8.14 7.68 -5.48
C ILE A 12 -7.61 7.35 -4.09
N PHE A 13 -6.43 7.85 -3.73
CA PHE A 13 -5.79 7.56 -2.44
C PHE A 13 -6.65 8.03 -1.27
N GLN A 14 -7.28 9.20 -1.37
CA GLN A 14 -8.21 9.68 -0.34
C GLN A 14 -9.39 8.71 -0.13
N GLN A 15 -9.94 8.14 -1.21
CA GLN A 15 -11.02 7.16 -1.12
C GLN A 15 -10.56 5.85 -0.47
N VAL A 16 -9.35 5.38 -0.82
CA VAL A 16 -8.74 4.19 -0.19
C VAL A 16 -8.50 4.43 1.30
N CYS A 17 -7.95 5.57 1.70
CA CYS A 17 -7.77 5.94 3.10
C CYS A 17 -9.10 5.97 3.87
N LYS A 18 -10.18 6.48 3.25
CA LYS A 18 -11.52 6.46 3.85
C LYS A 18 -12.04 5.02 4.04
N ALA A 19 -11.81 4.13 3.09
CA ALA A 19 -12.17 2.72 3.20
C ALA A 19 -11.40 2.03 4.34
N VAL A 20 -10.09 2.23 4.42
CA VAL A 20 -9.24 1.68 5.49
C VAL A 20 -9.65 2.24 6.86
N ALA A 21 -9.88 3.55 6.97
CA ALA A 21 -10.36 4.16 8.21
C ALA A 21 -11.71 3.59 8.66
N HIS A 22 -12.60 3.26 7.71
CA HIS A 22 -13.86 2.59 8.01
C HIS A 22 -13.64 1.18 8.60
N LEU A 23 -12.73 0.38 8.01
CA LEU A 23 -12.37 -0.94 8.54
C LEU A 23 -11.76 -0.84 9.95
N HIS A 24 -10.82 0.10 10.13
CA HIS A 24 -10.15 0.31 11.42
C HIS A 24 -11.13 0.74 12.52
N ASN A 25 -12.12 1.57 12.20
CA ASN A 25 -13.20 1.90 13.12
C ASN A 25 -14.03 0.67 13.51
N GLY A 26 -14.19 -0.29 12.59
CA GLY A 26 -14.78 -1.60 12.83
C GLY A 26 -13.83 -2.62 13.47
N LYS A 27 -12.62 -2.23 13.89
CA LYS A 27 -11.59 -3.11 14.49
C LYS A 27 -11.15 -4.25 13.57
N VAL A 28 -11.11 -3.99 12.26
CA VAL A 28 -10.62 -4.90 11.22
C VAL A 28 -9.49 -4.24 10.46
N ALA A 29 -8.41 -4.99 10.21
CA ALA A 29 -7.36 -4.60 9.27
C ALA A 29 -7.53 -5.33 7.95
N HIS A 30 -7.12 -4.71 6.84
CA HIS A 30 -7.19 -5.33 5.52
C HIS A 30 -6.02 -6.29 5.28
N LEU A 31 -4.81 -5.87 5.64
CA LEU A 31 -3.53 -6.61 5.59
C LEU A 31 -3.01 -7.01 4.20
N ASP A 32 -3.73 -6.67 3.13
CA ASP A 32 -3.26 -6.84 1.74
C ASP A 32 -3.64 -5.65 0.84
N ILE A 33 -3.32 -4.43 1.28
CA ILE A 33 -3.61 -3.21 0.50
C ILE A 33 -2.59 -3.07 -0.64
N LYS A 34 -3.07 -3.11 -1.88
CA LYS A 34 -2.28 -3.02 -3.12
C LYS A 34 -3.17 -2.61 -4.29
N PRO A 35 -2.60 -2.13 -5.43
CA PRO A 35 -3.38 -1.71 -6.59
C PRO A 35 -4.37 -2.76 -7.10
N GLU A 36 -4.00 -4.04 -7.07
CA GLU A 36 -4.83 -5.16 -7.53
C GLU A 36 -6.13 -5.30 -6.71
N ASN A 37 -6.11 -4.84 -5.46
CA ASN A 37 -7.24 -4.89 -4.53
C ASN A 37 -8.04 -3.56 -4.52
N ILE A 38 -7.78 -2.65 -5.46
CA ILE A 38 -8.49 -1.37 -5.61
C ILE A 38 -9.24 -1.38 -6.95
N LEU A 39 -10.56 -1.45 -6.88
CA LEU A 39 -11.44 -1.37 -8.04
C LEU A 39 -11.84 0.07 -8.30
N LEU A 40 -11.79 0.48 -9.57
CA LEU A 40 -12.32 1.77 -10.03
C LEU A 40 -13.57 1.54 -10.87
N ASP A 41 -14.66 2.22 -10.54
CA ASP A 41 -15.84 2.25 -11.41
C ASP A 41 -15.69 3.26 -12.56
N LYS A 42 -16.68 3.31 -13.45
CA LYS A 42 -16.70 4.22 -14.60
C LYS A 42 -16.72 5.72 -14.24
N HIS A 43 -16.94 6.05 -12.96
CA HIS A 43 -16.99 7.40 -12.43
C HIS A 43 -15.73 7.76 -11.62
N GLY A 44 -14.73 6.87 -11.57
CA GLY A 44 -13.51 7.09 -10.79
C GLY A 44 -13.70 6.88 -9.29
N VAL A 45 -14.75 6.18 -8.87
CA VAL A 45 -14.95 5.81 -7.46
C VAL A 45 -14.10 4.58 -7.15
N ALA A 46 -13.22 4.73 -6.15
CA ALA A 46 -12.36 3.65 -5.69
C ALA A 46 -13.04 2.81 -4.61
N LYS A 47 -12.91 1.49 -4.71
CA LYS A 47 -13.42 0.51 -3.75
C LYS A 47 -12.33 -0.50 -3.42
N LEU A 48 -12.08 -0.69 -2.14
CA LEU A 48 -11.21 -1.75 -1.65
C LEU A 48 -11.95 -3.09 -1.73
N CYS A 49 -11.29 -4.13 -2.22
CA CYS A 49 -11.81 -5.50 -2.35
C CYS A 49 -10.79 -6.53 -1.84
N ASP A 50 -11.20 -7.80 -1.86
CA ASP A 50 -10.41 -8.95 -1.41
C ASP A 50 -10.01 -8.92 0.08
N PHE A 51 -10.97 -9.35 0.91
CA PHE A 51 -10.81 -9.43 2.36
C PHE A 51 -10.23 -10.77 2.83
N GLY A 52 -9.61 -11.56 1.94
CA GLY A 52 -9.09 -12.89 2.28
C GLY A 52 -7.95 -12.87 3.32
N SER A 53 -7.24 -11.74 3.42
CA SER A 53 -6.20 -11.51 4.43
C SER A 53 -6.69 -10.71 5.64
N SER A 54 -7.94 -10.25 5.65
CA SER A 54 -8.44 -9.34 6.67
C SER A 54 -8.64 -10.03 8.01
N HIS A 55 -8.27 -9.36 9.09
CA HIS A 55 -8.34 -9.92 10.45
C HIS A 55 -8.83 -8.88 11.45
N SER A 56 -9.48 -9.34 12.51
CA SER A 56 -9.81 -8.47 13.64
C SER A 56 -8.54 -8.07 14.38
N PHE A 57 -8.55 -6.86 14.95
CA PHE A 57 -7.44 -6.36 15.77
C PHE A 57 -7.14 -7.28 16.96
N SER A 58 -8.15 -7.96 17.49
CA SER A 58 -8.03 -8.90 18.63
C SER A 58 -7.59 -10.32 18.25
N GLU A 59 -7.51 -10.66 16.97
CA GLU A 59 -7.12 -12.00 16.53
C GLU A 59 -5.59 -12.09 16.36
N SER A 60 -4.96 -13.14 16.86
CA SER A 60 -3.56 -13.41 16.54
C SER A 60 -3.44 -14.02 15.14
N LEU A 61 -2.33 -13.75 14.46
CA LEU A 61 -2.06 -14.33 13.14
C LEU A 61 -1.10 -15.51 13.25
N ASP A 62 -1.56 -16.70 12.84
CA ASP A 62 -0.73 -17.91 12.87
C ASP A 62 0.22 -18.01 11.66
N CYS A 63 0.00 -17.19 10.63
CA CYS A 63 0.80 -17.15 9.42
C CYS A 63 1.07 -15.71 8.97
N GLN A 64 2.04 -15.57 8.07
CA GLN A 64 2.34 -14.28 7.44
C GLN A 64 1.26 -13.93 6.42
N VAL A 65 0.83 -12.67 6.39
CA VAL A 65 -0.27 -12.17 5.53
C VAL A 65 0.12 -10.92 4.74
N GLY A 66 -0.46 -10.75 3.56
CA GLY A 66 -0.18 -9.62 2.67
C GLY A 66 0.85 -9.90 1.58
N THR A 67 0.90 -9.03 0.57
CA THR A 67 1.82 -9.14 -0.57
C THR A 67 3.17 -8.53 -0.25
N GLU A 68 4.26 -9.25 -0.55
CA GLU A 68 5.60 -9.02 -0.01
C GLU A 68 6.12 -7.58 -0.15
N LEU A 69 5.92 -6.92 -1.29
CA LEU A 69 6.38 -5.54 -1.51
C LEU A 69 5.56 -4.47 -0.76
N TYR A 70 4.31 -4.76 -0.39
CA TYR A 70 3.42 -3.83 0.30
C TYR A 70 3.34 -4.08 1.80
N ARG A 71 3.82 -5.24 2.23
CA ARG A 71 3.67 -5.75 3.58
C ARG A 71 4.62 -5.04 4.55
N ALA A 72 4.13 -4.71 5.74
CA ALA A 72 4.90 -4.11 6.82
C ALA A 72 5.89 -5.09 7.45
N PRO A 73 7.08 -4.67 7.91
CA PRO A 73 8.11 -5.57 8.42
C PRO A 73 7.68 -6.39 9.65
N GLU A 74 6.86 -5.84 10.52
CA GLU A 74 6.35 -6.50 11.73
C GLU A 74 5.49 -7.73 11.43
N THR A 75 4.82 -7.76 10.27
CA THR A 75 3.96 -8.88 9.85
C THR A 75 4.76 -10.13 9.43
N LYS A 76 6.09 -10.01 9.29
CA LYS A 76 7.00 -11.16 9.06
C LYS A 76 7.00 -12.10 10.27
N LEU A 77 6.75 -11.54 11.45
CA LEU A 77 6.59 -12.30 12.68
C LEU A 77 5.12 -12.72 12.78
N CYS A 78 4.86 -14.03 12.82
CA CYS A 78 3.54 -14.52 13.22
C CYS A 78 3.24 -14.06 14.66
N GLY A 79 1.97 -13.89 14.99
CA GLY A 79 1.50 -13.53 16.32
C GLY A 79 0.82 -12.15 16.36
N ASP A 80 0.98 -11.48 17.50
CA ASP A 80 0.35 -10.19 17.75
C ASP A 80 1.26 -9.03 17.35
N PHE A 81 0.73 -8.19 16.47
CA PHE A 81 1.29 -6.90 16.09
C PHE A 81 0.16 -5.90 15.87
N ASP A 82 0.51 -4.62 15.76
CA ASP A 82 -0.45 -3.56 15.45
C ASP A 82 -0.88 -3.63 13.99
N LYS A 83 -2.00 -4.31 13.75
CA LYS A 83 -2.57 -4.51 12.42
C LYS A 83 -3.02 -3.20 11.75
N ALA A 84 -3.36 -2.18 12.54
CA ALA A 84 -3.73 -0.89 11.98
C ALA A 84 -2.49 -0.21 11.39
N SER A 85 -1.37 -0.22 12.13
CA SER A 85 -0.09 0.31 11.66
C SER A 85 0.43 -0.43 10.42
N ALA A 86 0.21 -1.75 10.33
CA ALA A 86 0.56 -2.53 9.15
C ALA A 86 -0.20 -2.07 7.87
N ASP A 87 -1.49 -1.76 7.98
CA ASP A 87 -2.25 -1.17 6.86
C ASP A 87 -1.72 0.23 6.47
N ILE A 88 -1.28 1.03 7.45
CA ILE A 88 -0.69 2.35 7.20
C ILE A 88 0.62 2.24 6.41
N TRP A 89 1.45 1.23 6.70
CA TRP A 89 2.65 0.94 5.92
C TRP A 89 2.30 0.64 4.46
N SER A 90 1.35 -0.27 4.22
CA SER A 90 0.91 -0.62 2.87
C SER A 90 0.34 0.58 2.12
N LEU A 91 -0.38 1.49 2.78
CA LEU A 91 -0.82 2.76 2.20
C LEU A 91 0.36 3.66 1.81
N GLY A 92 1.44 3.69 2.58
CA GLY A 92 2.65 4.44 2.25
C GLY A 92 3.33 3.92 0.98
N VAL A 93 3.51 2.59 0.88
CA VAL A 93 4.05 1.94 -0.32
C VAL A 93 3.16 2.20 -1.54
N LEU A 94 1.84 2.04 -1.37
CA LEU A 94 0.86 2.32 -2.43
C LEU A 94 0.94 3.76 -2.91
N LEU A 95 0.95 4.75 -2.02
CA LEU A 95 1.01 6.16 -2.39
C LEU A 95 2.29 6.46 -3.17
N PHE A 96 3.44 5.95 -2.70
CA PHE A 96 4.71 6.11 -3.38
C PHE A 96 4.62 5.55 -4.80
N LEU A 97 4.15 4.30 -4.94
CA LEU A 97 4.00 3.64 -6.24
C LEU A 97 3.05 4.40 -7.17
N LEU A 98 1.94 4.93 -6.67
CA LEU A 98 0.99 5.69 -7.47
C LEU A 98 1.59 7.01 -8.00
N LEU A 99 2.46 7.67 -7.22
CA LEU A 99 3.09 8.94 -7.59
C LEU A 99 4.33 8.78 -8.46
N SER A 100 5.20 7.82 -8.15
CA SER A 100 6.49 7.63 -8.84
C SER A 100 6.40 6.62 -10.00
N GLY A 101 5.49 5.65 -9.91
CA GLY A 101 5.46 4.48 -10.78
C GLY A 101 6.48 3.40 -10.41
N GLU A 102 7.21 3.56 -9.31
CA GLU A 102 8.24 2.65 -8.81
C GLU A 102 7.98 2.29 -7.34
N PHE A 103 8.52 1.17 -6.87
CA PHE A 103 8.48 0.82 -5.45
C PHE A 103 9.50 1.64 -4.65
N PRO A 104 9.28 1.89 -3.34
CA PRO A 104 10.20 2.64 -2.51
C PRO A 104 11.42 1.82 -2.06
N TYR A 105 11.83 0.80 -2.82
CA TYR A 105 12.95 -0.09 -2.50
C TYR A 105 13.97 -0.04 -3.64
N PRO A 106 15.28 -0.10 -3.35
CA PRO A 106 16.31 -0.19 -4.37
C PRO A 106 16.23 -1.53 -5.10
N GLY A 107 16.45 -1.50 -6.41
CA GLY A 107 16.45 -2.70 -7.24
C GLY A 107 15.93 -2.42 -8.64
N ASN A 108 16.47 -3.14 -9.62
CA ASN A 108 16.05 -3.11 -11.02
C ASN A 108 15.32 -4.40 -11.43
N THR A 109 15.34 -5.41 -10.57
CA THR A 109 14.63 -6.68 -10.75
C THR A 109 13.65 -6.91 -9.61
N GLU A 110 12.64 -7.73 -9.84
CA GLU A 110 11.70 -8.13 -8.78
C GLU A 110 12.43 -8.77 -7.60
N GLU A 111 13.44 -9.61 -7.87
CA GLU A 111 14.25 -10.25 -6.83
C GLU A 111 15.00 -9.23 -5.96
N GLU A 112 15.62 -8.22 -6.57
CA GLU A 112 16.32 -7.14 -5.86
C GLU A 112 15.36 -6.27 -5.02
N LEU A 113 14.16 -5.98 -5.56
CA LEU A 113 13.13 -5.24 -4.83
C LEU A 113 12.63 -6.03 -3.63
N LEU A 114 12.38 -7.33 -3.80
CA LEU A 114 11.95 -8.22 -2.73
C LEU A 114 13.01 -8.35 -1.65
N ASP A 115 14.28 -8.53 -2.01
CA ASP A 115 15.39 -8.58 -1.06
C ASP A 115 15.50 -7.26 -0.28
N SER A 116 15.39 -6.14 -0.97
CA SER A 116 15.47 -4.82 -0.33
C SER A 116 14.28 -4.54 0.60
N ALA A 117 13.06 -4.92 0.21
CA ALA A 117 11.88 -4.83 1.07
C ALA A 117 12.02 -5.73 2.32
N LYS A 118 12.55 -6.94 2.14
CA LYS A 118 12.85 -7.87 3.25
C LYS A 118 13.89 -7.32 4.21
N ASN A 119 14.88 -6.59 3.69
CA ASN A 119 15.92 -5.95 4.48
C ASN A 119 15.55 -4.52 4.94
N GLU A 120 14.30 -4.10 4.76
CA GLU A 120 13.77 -2.80 5.19
C GLU A 120 14.57 -1.61 4.62
N GLN A 121 15.15 -1.80 3.44
CA GLN A 121 15.90 -0.78 2.73
C GLN A 121 14.93 0.12 1.96
N VAL A 122 14.35 1.09 2.64
CA VAL A 122 13.45 2.06 2.02
C VAL A 122 14.27 3.21 1.45
N CYS A 123 14.12 3.46 0.15
CA CYS A 123 14.87 4.46 -0.58
C CYS A 123 13.95 5.58 -1.05
N PHE A 124 13.97 6.70 -0.32
CA PHE A 124 13.19 7.89 -0.65
C PHE A 124 13.97 8.89 -1.51
N TYR A 125 14.84 8.46 -2.45
CA TYR A 125 15.51 9.40 -3.36
C TYR A 125 14.47 10.05 -4.30
N THR A 126 13.84 11.08 -3.73
CA THR A 126 13.17 12.25 -4.28
C THR A 126 12.45 12.04 -5.61
N LEU A 127 11.12 12.19 -5.54
CA LEU A 127 10.16 12.47 -6.65
C LEU A 127 10.60 13.60 -7.62
N GLU A 128 11.78 14.20 -7.42
CA GLU A 128 12.41 15.22 -8.27
C GLU A 128 12.77 14.71 -9.68
N LYS A 129 12.81 13.38 -9.91
CA LYS A 129 13.10 12.82 -11.24
C LYS A 129 11.87 12.57 -12.12
N THR A 130 10.66 12.61 -11.57
CA THR A 130 9.41 12.40 -12.30
C THR A 130 8.64 13.70 -12.56
N ASN A 131 9.34 14.76 -12.99
CA ASN A 131 8.80 15.82 -13.87
C ASN A 131 7.35 16.30 -13.62
N CYS A 132 6.94 16.45 -12.36
CA CYS A 132 5.70 17.16 -12.03
C CYS A 132 6.02 18.65 -11.90
N SER A 133 5.35 19.46 -12.71
CA SER A 133 5.44 20.93 -12.84
C SER A 133 6.41 21.50 -13.89
N LYS A 134 6.22 21.13 -15.17
CA LYS A 134 6.36 22.11 -16.26
C LYS A 134 5.23 21.87 -17.26
N HIS A 135 4.10 22.56 -17.08
CA HIS A 135 3.17 23.06 -18.10
C HIS A 135 1.83 23.43 -17.42
N ALA A 136 1.77 24.66 -16.90
CA ALA A 136 0.60 25.54 -16.91
C ALA A 136 1.13 26.98 -16.78
#